data_AF-A0A820S1R7-F1
#
_entry.id   AF-A0A820S1R7-F1
#
_cell.length_a   1.000
_cell.length_b   1.000
_cell.length_c   1.000
_cell.angle_alpha   90.00
_cell.angle_beta   90.00
_cell.angle_gamma   90.00
#
_symmetry.space_group_name_H-M   'P 1'
#
loop_
_entity.id
_entity.type
_entity.pdbx_description
1 polymer ?
#
loop_
_entity_poly.entity_id
_entity_poly.type
_entity_poly.pdbx_seq_one_letter_code
_entity_poly.pdbx_strand_id
1 'polypeptide(L)'
;MIFDYHQLACRLFNTILYNEDISKIKFLLLKSYRININLNCLEYNGQSLVHLCCLHNRLDLLKFFVEFAHCDISKMNRDGWLPIHIAIYLGYMDIVLYLLKCN
;
A
#
# COMPACT_ATOMS: atom_id res chain seq x y z
N MET A 1 -4.78 -27.22 -4.09
CA MET A 1 -5.17 -25.90 -4.61
C MET A 1 -4.40 -24.86 -3.79
N ILE A 2 -3.15 -24.62 -4.17
CA ILE A 2 -2.27 -23.68 -3.45
C ILE A 2 -2.76 -22.29 -3.86
N PHE A 3 -3.38 -21.56 -2.94
CA PHE A 3 -3.60 -20.13 -3.15
C PHE A 3 -2.22 -19.49 -3.25
N ASP A 4 -1.84 -19.13 -4.47
CA ASP A 4 -0.52 -18.59 -4.73
C ASP A 4 -0.42 -17.21 -4.09
N TYR A 5 0.40 -17.10 -3.03
CA TYR A 5 0.61 -15.89 -2.23
C TYR A 5 0.93 -14.67 -3.11
N HIS A 6 1.59 -14.91 -4.24
CA HIS A 6 1.96 -13.91 -5.23
C HIS A 6 0.74 -13.25 -5.88
N GLN A 7 -0.35 -13.99 -6.11
CA GLN A 7 -1.48 -13.47 -6.89
C GLN A 7 -2.35 -12.49 -6.09
N LEU A 8 -2.44 -12.65 -4.78
CA LEU A 8 -3.25 -11.77 -3.94
C LEU A 8 -2.55 -10.43 -3.67
N ALA A 9 -1.24 -10.44 -3.42
CA ALA A 9 -0.46 -9.21 -3.34
C ALA A 9 -0.66 -8.41 -4.64
N CYS A 10 -0.41 -9.00 -5.81
CA CYS A 10 -0.62 -8.34 -7.11
C CYS A 10 -2.05 -7.78 -7.28
N ARG A 11 -3.09 -8.46 -6.78
CA ARG A 11 -4.46 -7.94 -6.81
C ARG A 11 -4.62 -6.67 -5.97
N LEU A 12 -4.02 -6.61 -4.78
CA LEU A 12 -4.03 -5.41 -3.94
C LEU A 12 -3.29 -4.25 -4.62
N PHE A 13 -2.17 -4.51 -5.28
CA PHE A 13 -1.49 -3.46 -6.06
C PHE A 13 -2.37 -2.96 -7.22
N ASN A 14 -2.98 -3.86 -7.99
CA ASN A 14 -3.90 -3.49 -9.07
C ASN A 14 -5.08 -2.65 -8.56
N THR A 15 -5.58 -2.90 -7.35
CA THR A 15 -6.67 -2.08 -6.81
C THR A 15 -6.30 -0.61 -6.64
N ILE A 16 -5.03 -0.30 -6.34
CA ILE A 16 -4.54 1.08 -6.25
C ILE A 16 -4.42 1.67 -7.67
N LEU A 17 -3.83 0.92 -8.60
CA LEU A 17 -3.58 1.37 -9.97
C LEU A 17 -4.87 1.65 -10.76
N TYR A 18 -5.88 0.80 -10.61
CA TYR A 18 -7.15 0.91 -11.33
C TYR A 18 -8.25 1.63 -10.53
N ASN A 19 -7.90 2.27 -9.42
CA ASN A 19 -8.83 2.96 -8.54
C ASN A 19 -10.04 2.10 -8.10
N GLU A 20 -9.79 0.84 -7.75
CA GLU A 20 -10.85 -0.02 -7.23
C GLU A 20 -11.33 0.43 -5.84
N ASP A 21 -12.57 0.08 -5.52
CA ASP A 21 -13.24 0.42 -4.28
C ASP A 21 -12.60 -0.26 -3.05
N ILE A 22 -12.41 0.51 -1.99
CA ILE A 22 -11.90 0.06 -0.68
C ILE A 22 -12.69 -1.15 -0.17
N SER A 23 -13.99 -1.20 -0.44
CA SER A 23 -14.88 -2.29 -0.02
C SER A 23 -14.42 -3.64 -0.56
N LYS A 24 -13.94 -3.66 -1.80
CA LYS A 24 -13.40 -4.87 -2.45
C LYS A 24 -12.06 -5.27 -1.85
N ILE A 25 -11.22 -4.29 -1.51
CA ILE A 25 -9.93 -4.52 -0.81
C ILE A 25 -10.16 -5.12 0.58
N LYS A 26 -11.07 -4.55 1.37
CA LYS A 26 -11.48 -5.10 2.67
C LYS A 26 -11.95 -6.54 2.54
N PHE A 27 -12.81 -6.81 1.56
CA PHE A 27 -13.29 -8.16 1.30
C PHE A 27 -12.17 -9.14 0.92
N LEU A 28 -11.21 -8.72 0.09
CA LEU A 28 -10.04 -9.53 -0.28
C LEU A 28 -9.18 -9.86 0.95
N LEU A 29 -8.88 -8.87 1.79
CA LEU A 29 -8.07 -9.09 3.00
C LEU A 29 -8.78 -9.94 4.05
N LEU A 30 -10.08 -9.73 4.26
CA LEU A 30 -10.89 -10.54 5.19
C LEU A 30 -10.95 -12.00 4.76
N LYS A 31 -11.10 -12.27 3.45
CA LYS A 31 -11.07 -13.64 2.92
C LYS A 31 -9.71 -14.30 3.06
N SER A 32 -8.64 -13.50 3.10
CA SER A 32 -7.28 -13.99 3.14
C SER A 32 -6.66 -14.03 4.53
N TYR A 33 -7.45 -13.85 5.59
CA TYR A 33 -6.97 -13.87 6.99
C TYR A 33 -6.29 -15.18 7.40
N ARG A 34 -6.48 -16.27 6.63
CA ARG A 34 -5.80 -17.57 6.83
C ARG A 34 -4.48 -17.70 6.07
N ILE A 35 -4.10 -16.69 5.29
CA ILE A 35 -2.93 -16.68 4.41
C ILE A 35 -1.97 -15.62 4.97
N ASN A 36 -0.76 -16.03 5.33
CA ASN A 36 0.28 -15.11 5.78
C ASN A 36 0.83 -14.34 4.56
N ILE A 37 0.31 -13.14 4.32
CA ILE A 37 0.66 -12.31 3.16
C ILE A 37 1.64 -11.23 3.58
N ASN A 38 2.76 -11.11 2.86
CA ASN A 38 3.67 -10.00 3.02
C ASN A 38 3.18 -8.79 2.21
N LEU A 39 2.63 -7.79 2.88
CA LEU A 39 2.16 -6.54 2.27
C LEU A 39 3.27 -5.49 2.05
N ASN A 40 4.47 -5.76 2.56
CA ASN A 40 5.64 -4.90 2.42
C ASN A 40 6.56 -5.35 1.26
N CYS A 41 6.08 -6.25 0.39
CA CYS A 41 6.80 -6.63 -0.83
C CYS A 41 6.89 -5.42 -1.80
N LEU A 42 7.88 -5.47 -2.69
CA LEU A 42 8.19 -4.39 -3.63
C LEU A 42 7.87 -4.82 -5.06
N GLU A 43 6.68 -4.45 -5.53
CA GLU A 43 6.18 -4.72 -6.88
C GLU A 43 6.10 -3.44 -7.74
N TYR A 44 5.62 -3.56 -8.99
CA TYR A 44 5.37 -2.42 -9.91
C TYR A 44 6.49 -1.37 -9.88
N ASN A 45 7.66 -1.74 -10.42
CA ASN A 45 8.89 -0.94 -10.40
C ASN A 45 9.48 -0.73 -9.01
N GLY A 46 9.26 -1.68 -8.10
CA GLY A 46 9.92 -1.68 -6.80
C GLY A 46 9.24 -0.84 -5.73
N GLN A 47 7.98 -0.50 -5.92
CA GLN A 47 7.13 0.20 -4.97
C GLN A 47 6.43 -0.80 -4.05
N SER A 48 6.26 -0.45 -2.77
CA SER A 48 5.32 -1.17 -1.89
C SER A 48 3.90 -0.62 -2.05
N LEU A 49 2.92 -1.26 -1.42
CA LEU A 49 1.53 -0.77 -1.42
C LEU A 49 1.43 0.67 -0.91
N VAL A 50 2.12 0.99 0.18
CA VAL A 50 2.10 2.36 0.75
C VAL A 50 2.75 3.39 -0.16
N HIS A 51 3.79 3.01 -0.92
CA HIS A 51 4.37 3.89 -1.93
C HIS A 51 3.38 4.16 -3.08
N LEU A 52 2.68 3.13 -3.59
CA LEU A 52 1.67 3.34 -4.61
C LEU A 52 0.51 4.21 -4.12
N CYS A 53 0.08 4.05 -2.86
CA CYS A 53 -0.94 4.94 -2.29
C CYS A 53 -0.48 6.41 -2.31
N CYS A 54 0.80 6.66 -2.01
CA CYS A 54 1.38 8.01 -2.10
C CYS A 54 1.47 8.49 -3.56
N LEU A 55 1.92 7.63 -4.48
CA LEU A 55 2.06 7.96 -5.90
C LEU A 55 0.72 8.34 -6.54
N HIS A 56 -0.35 7.65 -6.17
CA HIS A 56 -1.70 7.82 -6.72
C HIS A 56 -2.62 8.72 -5.89
N ASN A 57 -2.10 9.41 -4.87
CA ASN A 57 -2.88 10.25 -3.95
C ASN A 57 -4.07 9.54 -3.28
N ARG A 58 -3.89 8.28 -2.89
CA ARG A 58 -4.92 7.42 -2.27
C ARG A 58 -4.78 7.40 -0.76
N LEU A 59 -5.07 8.53 -0.11
CA LEU A 59 -5.00 8.66 1.36
C LEU A 59 -5.93 7.68 2.09
N ASP A 60 -7.09 7.41 1.50
CA ASP A 60 -8.07 6.44 1.98
C ASP A 60 -7.48 5.02 2.13
N LEU A 61 -6.77 4.57 1.09
CA LEU A 61 -6.09 3.28 1.08
C LEU A 61 -4.82 3.29 1.93
N LEU A 62 -4.08 4.39 1.93
CA LEU A 62 -2.90 4.53 2.78
C LEU A 62 -3.28 4.33 4.25
N LYS A 63 -4.31 5.04 4.72
CA LYS A 63 -4.84 4.87 6.08
C LYS A 63 -5.21 3.43 6.37
N PHE A 64 -5.93 2.81 5.43
CA PHE A 64 -6.35 1.43 5.57
C PHE A 64 -5.16 0.47 5.72
N PHE A 65 -4.14 0.57 4.86
CA PHE A 65 -2.98 -0.32 4.92
C PHE A 65 -2.07 -0.06 6.12
N VAL A 66 -1.93 1.20 6.58
CA VAL A 66 -1.11 1.54 7.75
C VAL A 66 -1.80 1.14 9.05
N GLU A 67 -3.07 1.51 9.23
CA GLU A 67 -3.78 1.32 10.51
C GLU A 67 -4.29 -0.11 10.70
N PHE A 68 -4.83 -0.74 9.64
CA PHE A 68 -5.44 -2.06 9.75
C PHE A 68 -4.51 -3.20 9.34
N ALA A 69 -3.62 -2.95 8.38
CA ALA A 69 -2.73 -3.97 7.85
C ALA A 69 -1.27 -3.84 8.33
N HIS A 70 -0.98 -2.82 9.14
CA HIS A 70 0.32 -2.56 9.75
C HIS A 70 1.49 -2.55 8.74
N CYS A 71 1.23 -1.99 7.55
CA CYS A 71 2.27 -1.82 6.53
C CYS A 71 3.37 -0.86 7.01
N ASP A 72 4.61 -1.19 6.68
CA ASP A 72 5.80 -0.46 7.10
C ASP A 72 6.01 0.79 6.23
N ILE A 73 5.86 1.97 6.84
CA ILE A 73 6.09 3.27 6.21
C ILE A 73 7.55 3.74 6.27
N SER A 74 8.41 3.02 7.00
CA SER A 74 9.85 3.31 7.10
C SER A 74 10.69 2.53 6.08
N LYS A 75 10.07 1.60 5.35
CA LYS A 75 10.72 0.83 4.30
C LYS A 75 10.91 1.67 3.04
N MET A 76 12.12 1.68 2.51
CA MET A 76 12.42 2.32 1.22
C MET A 76 12.00 1.44 0.03
N ASN A 77 11.57 2.07 -1.06
CA ASN A 77 11.41 1.44 -2.37
C ASN A 77 12.77 1.13 -3.03
N ARG A 78 12.77 0.58 -4.25
CA ARG A 78 14.01 0.25 -5.00
C ARG A 78 14.89 1.46 -5.34
N ASP A 79 14.32 2.66 -5.38
CA ASP A 79 15.04 3.90 -5.65
C ASP A 79 15.58 4.56 -4.37
N GLY A 80 15.41 3.92 -3.21
CA GLY A 80 15.83 4.44 -1.92
C GLY A 80 14.91 5.52 -1.34
N TRP A 81 13.68 5.62 -1.85
CA TRP A 81 12.71 6.61 -1.38
C TRP A 81 11.79 6.00 -0.34
N LEU A 82 11.47 6.78 0.70
CA LEU A 82 10.38 6.49 1.62
C LEU A 82 9.04 6.88 0.99
N PRO A 83 7.90 6.33 1.45
CA PRO A 83 6.58 6.76 1.01
C PRO A 83 6.37 8.27 1.18
N ILE A 84 6.89 8.86 2.26
CA ILE A 84 6.80 10.30 2.50
C ILE A 84 7.59 11.13 1.48
N HIS A 85 8.72 10.63 0.95
CA HIS A 85 9.47 11.33 -0.10
C HIS A 85 8.63 11.46 -1.37
N ILE A 86 7.88 10.41 -1.74
CA ILE A 86 6.96 10.46 -2.89
C ILE A 86 5.87 11.51 -2.65
N ALA A 87 5.24 11.50 -1.48
CA ALA A 87 4.16 12.45 -1.17
C ALA A 87 4.63 13.90 -1.17
N ILE A 88 5.83 14.18 -0.64
CA ILE A 88 6.46 15.52 -0.68
C ILE A 88 6.77 15.92 -2.11
N TYR A 89 7.41 15.04 -2.89
CA TYR A 89 7.81 15.32 -4.27
C TYR A 89 6.60 15.66 -5.16
N LEU A 90 5.46 15.01 -4.95
CA LEU A 90 4.22 15.26 -5.70
C LEU A 90 3.33 16.36 -5.09
N GLY A 91 3.66 16.87 -3.90
CA GLY A 91 2.90 17.94 -3.24
C GLY A 91 1.59 17.49 -2.57
N TYR A 92 1.43 16.20 -2.26
CA TYR A 92 0.21 15.66 -1.62
C TYR A 92 0.23 15.87 -0.11
N MET A 93 -0.03 17.12 0.32
CA MET A 93 0.12 17.55 1.70
C MET A 93 -0.73 16.77 2.71
N ASP A 94 -1.94 16.33 2.36
CA ASP A 94 -2.77 15.53 3.26
C ASP A 94 -2.12 14.19 3.60
N ILE A 95 -1.41 13.59 2.63
CA ILE A 95 -0.64 12.36 2.83
C ILE A 95 0.62 12.64 3.64
N VAL A 96 1.32 13.74 3.37
CA VAL A 96 2.51 14.14 4.15
C VAL A 96 2.15 14.31 5.62
N LEU A 97 1.09 15.08 5.91
CA LEU A 97 0.61 15.30 7.28
C LEU A 97 0.19 13.99 7.95
N TYR A 98 -0.46 13.10 7.21
CA TYR A 98 -0.81 11.78 7.73
C TYR A 98 0.43 10.95 8.09
N LEU A 99 1.39 10.82 7.17
CA LEU A 99 2.61 10.04 7.39
C LEU A 99 3.47 10.60 8.53
N LEU A 100 3.55 11.92 8.68
CA LEU A 100 4.24 12.56 9.81
C LEU A 100 3.57 12.27 11.15
N LYS A 101 2.26 12.04 11.17
CA LYS A 101 1.53 11.67 12.40
C LYS A 101 1.71 10.19 12.77
N CYS A 102 1.97 9.34 11.77
CA CYS A 102 2.14 7.90 11.95
C CYS A 102 3.58 7.47 12.31
N ASN A 103 4.54 8.39 12.16
CA ASN A 103 5.96 8.17 12.44
C ASN A 103 6.32 8.67 13.85
#